data_AF-A0A2P8N7Y6-F1
#
_entry.id   AF-A0A2P8N7Y6-F1
#
_cell.length_a   1.000
_cell.length_b   1.000
_cell.length_c   1.000
_cell.angle_alpha   90.00
_cell.angle_beta   90.00
_cell.angle_gamma   90.00
#
_symmetry.space_group_name_H-M   'P 1'
#
loop_
_entity.id
_entity.type
_entity.pdbx_description
1 polymer ?
#
loop_
_entity_poly.entity_id
_entity_poly.type
_entity_poly.pdbx_seq_one_letter_code
_entity_poly.pdbx_strand_id
1 'polypeptide(L)'
;MAIVVGTAEAKPGKLTRGELRVGSMADGSPIRLPVFIASGRKDGPTVWLEGCIHGEEYGGAASIIDFMRGVDVATLSGTIIGVPVANPASFNFRSRVSSIDGQNLNRIFPGSREGSHSFQLAAVIGELLAKYADYVIDLHSGGIGAEVPFYVIYKDDGTKTADRSKELAKRVGVDTIWRVQEAAGMGGTVTAESLRHEAPSVTIECGGGTFTEQHLQDYLTSIRGFMQATGVLPGEAPVQGRYTIISGGSFIHNREGGLFVPLCEVGDILPKGAPIARMIDLFGETVEEINNPYDDSYIAAIRCRFYPTHAGEICAEAIPVESHERV
;
A
#
# COMPACT_ATOMS: atom_id res chain seq x y z
N MET A 1 5.83 18.93 -19.86
CA MET A 1 6.88 18.01 -20.35
C MET A 1 6.20 16.75 -20.87
N ALA A 2 6.71 16.08 -21.91
CA ALA A 2 6.11 14.82 -22.38
C ALA A 2 6.35 13.70 -21.35
N ILE A 3 5.26 13.05 -20.90
CA ILE A 3 5.34 11.94 -19.94
C ILE A 3 5.60 10.65 -20.73
N VAL A 4 6.72 10.01 -20.45
CA VAL A 4 7.16 8.75 -21.08
C VAL A 4 7.73 7.85 -20.00
N VAL A 5 7.17 6.64 -19.85
CA VAL A 5 7.63 5.64 -18.89
C VAL A 5 7.86 4.33 -19.64
N GLY A 6 9.13 4.00 -19.87
CA GLY A 6 9.50 2.87 -20.71
C GLY A 6 9.00 3.07 -22.14
N THR A 7 8.21 2.13 -22.66
CA THR A 7 7.58 2.23 -23.98
C THR A 7 6.17 2.86 -23.95
N ALA A 8 5.65 3.20 -22.77
CA ALA A 8 4.39 3.91 -22.64
C ALA A 8 4.60 5.43 -22.75
N GLU A 9 3.76 6.09 -23.55
CA GLU A 9 3.82 7.54 -23.78
C GLU A 9 2.43 8.15 -23.56
N ALA A 10 2.35 9.26 -22.84
CA ALA A 10 1.13 10.02 -22.68
C ALA A 10 0.69 10.62 -24.03
N LYS A 11 -0.54 10.32 -24.45
CA LYS A 11 -1.15 10.88 -25.65
C LYS A 11 -2.48 11.54 -25.27
N PRO A 12 -2.71 12.83 -25.59
CA PRO A 12 -3.93 13.53 -25.16
C PRO A 12 -5.22 12.81 -25.56
N GLY A 13 -6.07 12.54 -24.58
CA GLY A 13 -7.34 11.82 -24.76
C GLY A 13 -7.17 10.34 -25.12
N LYS A 14 -6.11 9.68 -24.62
CA LYS A 14 -5.83 8.26 -24.86
C LYS A 14 -5.41 7.54 -23.58
N LEU A 15 -5.77 6.26 -23.52
CA LEU A 15 -5.12 5.27 -22.68
C LEU A 15 -4.04 4.57 -23.50
N THR A 16 -2.79 4.68 -23.10
CA THR A 16 -1.67 3.96 -23.70
C THR A 16 -1.13 2.93 -22.72
N ARG A 17 -0.41 1.94 -23.25
CA ARG A 17 0.21 0.86 -22.49
C ARG A 17 1.60 0.62 -23.00
N GLY A 18 2.46 0.16 -22.12
CA GLY A 18 3.82 -0.21 -22.45
C GLY A 18 4.47 -0.96 -21.31
N GLU A 19 5.78 -1.08 -21.41
CA GLU A 19 6.59 -1.77 -20.44
C GLU A 19 7.82 -0.93 -20.12
N LEU A 20 8.19 -0.90 -18.83
CA LEU A 20 9.43 -0.32 -18.37
C LEU A 20 10.41 -1.45 -18.04
N ARG A 21 11.52 -1.53 -18.78
CA ARG A 21 12.60 -2.48 -18.46
C ARG A 21 13.38 -1.98 -17.24
N VAL A 22 13.45 -2.81 -16.21
CA VAL A 22 14.12 -2.51 -14.93
C VAL A 22 15.27 -3.45 -14.61
N GLY A 23 15.52 -4.44 -15.46
CA GLY A 23 16.65 -5.37 -15.29
C GLY A 23 16.57 -6.57 -16.22
N SER A 24 17.26 -7.64 -15.82
CA SER A 24 17.20 -8.96 -16.45
C SER A 24 17.48 -10.06 -15.44
N MET A 25 16.92 -11.25 -15.71
CA MET A 25 17.17 -12.48 -14.97
C MET A 25 18.54 -13.09 -15.35
N ALA A 26 18.94 -14.16 -14.66
CA ALA A 26 20.23 -14.84 -14.86
C ALA A 26 20.42 -15.42 -16.27
N ASP A 27 19.34 -15.80 -16.96
CA ASP A 27 19.35 -16.27 -18.34
C ASP A 27 19.34 -15.13 -19.39
N GLY A 28 19.39 -13.88 -18.92
CA GLY A 28 19.33 -12.67 -19.75
C GLY A 28 17.91 -12.23 -20.12
N SER A 29 16.86 -12.97 -19.71
CA SER A 29 15.48 -12.55 -19.97
C SER A 29 15.18 -11.21 -19.26
N PRO A 30 14.46 -10.28 -19.89
CA PRO A 30 14.23 -8.94 -19.34
C PRO A 30 13.19 -8.94 -18.22
N ILE A 31 13.45 -8.17 -17.16
CA ILE A 31 12.47 -7.87 -16.11
C ILE A 31 11.79 -6.54 -16.47
N ARG A 32 10.46 -6.55 -16.51
CA ARG A 32 9.64 -5.41 -16.96
C ARG A 32 8.48 -5.13 -16.02
N LEU A 33 8.18 -3.85 -15.82
CA LEU A 33 6.97 -3.37 -15.15
C LEU A 33 5.91 -3.08 -16.22
N PRO A 34 4.67 -3.57 -16.07
CA PRO A 34 3.56 -3.16 -16.92
C PRO A 34 3.16 -1.72 -16.57
N VAL A 35 3.01 -0.87 -17.58
CA VAL A 35 2.65 0.54 -17.39
C VAL A 35 1.43 0.91 -18.22
N PHE A 36 0.48 1.58 -17.59
CA PHE A 36 -0.67 2.23 -18.20
C PHE A 36 -0.50 3.75 -18.07
N ILE A 37 -0.84 4.50 -19.12
CA ILE A 37 -0.91 5.97 -19.03
C ILE A 37 -2.26 6.41 -19.59
N ALA A 38 -3.13 6.93 -18.71
CA ALA A 38 -4.39 7.55 -19.09
C ALA A 38 -4.22 9.07 -19.06
N SER A 39 -4.27 9.72 -20.22
CA SER A 39 -4.03 11.17 -20.32
C SER A 39 -5.26 11.88 -20.87
N GLY A 40 -5.73 12.88 -20.13
CA GLY A 40 -6.81 13.76 -20.53
C GLY A 40 -6.45 14.68 -21.68
N ARG A 41 -7.42 15.47 -22.16
CA ARG A 41 -7.14 16.59 -23.08
C ARG A 41 -6.92 17.92 -22.35
N LYS A 42 -7.36 18.00 -21.11
CA LYS A 42 -7.21 19.18 -20.26
C LYS A 42 -5.94 19.02 -19.43
N ASP A 43 -5.24 20.12 -19.24
CA ASP A 43 -4.11 20.18 -18.32
C ASP A 43 -4.58 19.90 -16.87
N GLY A 44 -3.68 19.37 -16.07
CA GLY A 44 -3.93 18.99 -14.68
C GLY A 44 -2.76 18.18 -14.13
N PRO A 45 -2.85 17.72 -12.87
CA PRO A 45 -1.75 17.02 -12.22
C PRO A 45 -1.57 15.60 -12.75
N THR A 46 -0.43 15.01 -12.41
CA THR A 46 -0.10 13.62 -12.69
C THR A 46 -0.16 12.81 -11.41
N VAL A 47 -1.03 11.80 -11.38
CA VAL A 47 -1.12 10.85 -10.27
C VAL A 47 -0.40 9.57 -10.64
N TRP A 48 0.55 9.15 -9.82
CA TRP A 48 1.16 7.82 -9.85
C TRP A 48 0.33 6.87 -8.99
N LEU A 49 -0.21 5.83 -9.61
CA LEU A 49 -1.02 4.79 -8.98
C LEU A 49 -0.28 3.46 -9.12
N GLU A 50 0.13 2.87 -8.00
CA GLU A 50 0.87 1.61 -8.01
C GLU A 50 0.35 0.59 -7.01
N GLY A 51 0.73 -0.66 -7.25
CA GLY A 51 0.46 -1.77 -6.38
C GLY A 51 1.49 -2.87 -6.55
N CYS A 52 1.40 -3.88 -5.70
CA CYS A 52 2.34 -5.01 -5.69
C CYS A 52 3.81 -4.56 -5.58
N ILE A 53 4.09 -3.56 -4.74
CA ILE A 53 5.42 -3.39 -4.15
C ILE A 53 5.82 -4.66 -3.39
N HIS A 54 4.84 -5.27 -2.70
CA HIS A 54 4.89 -6.65 -2.23
C HIS A 54 3.99 -7.53 -3.11
N GLY A 55 4.56 -8.61 -3.63
CA GLY A 55 3.97 -9.41 -4.71
C GLY A 55 2.81 -10.31 -4.31
N GLU A 56 2.66 -10.58 -3.02
CA GLU A 56 1.54 -11.33 -2.45
C GLU A 56 0.27 -10.50 -2.28
N GLU A 57 0.32 -9.19 -2.51
CA GLU A 57 -0.78 -8.24 -2.35
C GLU A 57 -1.47 -7.97 -3.71
N TYR A 58 -1.82 -9.05 -4.40
CA TYR A 58 -2.27 -9.05 -5.80
C TYR A 58 -3.63 -8.38 -6.04
N GLY A 59 -4.41 -8.13 -4.98
CA GLY A 59 -5.67 -7.37 -5.06
C GLY A 59 -5.48 -5.96 -5.60
N GLY A 60 -4.39 -5.28 -5.20
CA GLY A 60 -4.05 -3.95 -5.71
C GLY A 60 -3.82 -3.95 -7.22
N ALA A 61 -3.10 -4.95 -7.76
CA ALA A 61 -2.89 -5.07 -9.20
C ALA A 61 -4.20 -5.22 -9.97
N ALA A 62 -5.13 -6.05 -9.47
CA ALA A 62 -6.44 -6.24 -10.09
C ALA A 62 -7.25 -4.94 -10.11
N SER A 63 -7.29 -4.21 -8.98
CA SER A 63 -7.99 -2.93 -8.85
C SER A 63 -7.44 -1.85 -9.79
N ILE A 64 -6.11 -1.78 -9.95
CA ILE A 64 -5.47 -0.83 -10.88
C ILE A 64 -5.84 -1.17 -12.32
N ILE A 65 -5.79 -2.46 -12.70
CA ILE A 65 -6.15 -2.89 -14.05
C ILE A 65 -7.62 -2.58 -14.35
N ASP A 66 -8.52 -2.86 -13.41
CA ASP A 66 -9.96 -2.57 -13.55
C ASP A 66 -10.19 -1.07 -13.75
N PHE A 67 -9.67 -0.25 -12.82
CA PHE A 67 -9.78 1.20 -12.89
C PHE A 67 -9.20 1.77 -14.20
N MET A 68 -7.97 1.41 -14.56
CA MET A 68 -7.30 1.95 -15.75
C MET A 68 -7.97 1.52 -17.06
N ARG A 69 -8.69 0.40 -17.07
CA ARG A 69 -9.47 -0.04 -18.24
C ARG A 69 -10.85 0.61 -18.30
N GLY A 70 -11.43 0.94 -17.15
CA GLY A 70 -12.74 1.56 -17.02
C GLY A 70 -12.74 3.08 -17.09
N VAL A 71 -11.58 3.73 -16.89
CA VAL A 71 -11.51 5.20 -16.85
C VAL A 71 -11.82 5.83 -18.21
N ASP A 72 -12.75 6.77 -18.23
CA ASP A 72 -13.03 7.59 -19.41
C ASP A 72 -12.04 8.76 -19.51
N VAL A 73 -11.04 8.60 -20.38
CA VAL A 73 -10.00 9.62 -20.63
C VAL A 73 -10.54 10.96 -21.13
N ALA A 74 -11.78 11.02 -21.63
CA ALA A 74 -12.40 12.28 -22.03
C ALA A 74 -12.75 13.18 -20.82
N THR A 75 -12.90 12.58 -19.64
CA THR A 75 -13.27 13.29 -18.40
C THR A 75 -12.06 13.80 -17.62
N LEU A 76 -10.85 13.29 -17.91
CA LEU A 76 -9.65 13.57 -17.15
C LEU A 76 -9.12 14.99 -17.37
N SER A 77 -8.64 15.60 -16.28
CA SER A 77 -7.80 16.81 -16.29
C SER A 77 -6.42 16.47 -15.72
N GLY A 78 -5.42 16.32 -16.59
CA GLY A 78 -4.11 15.77 -16.22
C GLY A 78 -3.91 14.33 -16.68
N THR A 79 -3.09 13.58 -15.94
CA THR A 79 -2.63 12.23 -16.33
C THR A 79 -2.60 11.26 -15.16
N ILE A 80 -2.90 9.99 -15.43
CA ILE A 80 -2.76 8.90 -14.46
C ILE A 80 -1.72 7.93 -15.02
N ILE A 81 -0.68 7.65 -14.25
CA ILE A 81 0.31 6.60 -14.52
C ILE A 81 -0.03 5.42 -13.61
N GLY A 82 -0.48 4.32 -14.21
CA GLY A 82 -0.83 3.09 -13.49
C GLY A 82 0.26 2.04 -13.62
N VAL A 83 0.80 1.57 -12.49
CA VAL A 83 1.80 0.48 -12.40
C VAL A 83 1.21 -0.65 -11.55
N PRO A 84 0.48 -1.61 -12.15
CA PRO A 84 -0.17 -2.68 -11.38
C PRO A 84 0.81 -3.57 -10.60
N VAL A 85 2.04 -3.73 -11.10
CA VAL A 85 3.07 -4.57 -10.49
C VAL A 85 4.38 -3.80 -10.44
N ALA A 86 4.66 -3.18 -9.30
CA ALA A 86 5.90 -2.45 -9.06
C ALA A 86 7.11 -3.39 -8.85
N ASN A 87 6.89 -4.59 -8.27
CA ASN A 87 7.95 -5.56 -8.00
C ASN A 87 7.68 -6.93 -8.66
N PRO A 88 8.04 -7.13 -9.94
CA PRO A 88 7.77 -8.38 -10.65
C PRO A 88 8.42 -9.62 -10.04
N ALA A 89 9.63 -9.49 -9.48
CA ALA A 89 10.34 -10.63 -8.87
C ALA A 89 9.61 -11.16 -7.63
N SER A 90 9.06 -10.24 -6.84
CA SER A 90 8.23 -10.52 -5.68
C SER A 90 6.84 -11.05 -6.10
N PHE A 91 6.20 -10.45 -7.12
CA PHE A 91 4.88 -10.85 -7.62
C PHE A 91 4.83 -12.28 -8.17
N ASN A 92 5.81 -12.66 -9.01
CA ASN A 92 5.85 -14.02 -9.58
C ASN A 92 5.98 -15.12 -8.51
N PHE A 93 6.55 -14.78 -7.35
CA PHE A 93 6.70 -15.69 -6.22
C PHE A 93 5.65 -15.50 -5.14
N ARG A 94 4.74 -14.54 -5.29
CA ARG A 94 3.71 -14.21 -4.29
C ARG A 94 4.35 -14.06 -2.90
N SER A 95 5.38 -13.23 -2.82
CA SER A 95 6.18 -13.03 -1.62
C SER A 95 6.31 -11.54 -1.28
N ARG A 96 6.47 -11.17 -0.01
CA ARG A 96 6.79 -9.80 0.42
C ARG A 96 8.15 -9.32 -0.06
N VAL A 97 9.09 -10.24 -0.27
CA VAL A 97 10.46 -9.93 -0.66
C VAL A 97 10.73 -10.37 -2.11
N SER A 98 11.71 -9.73 -2.73
CA SER A 98 12.21 -10.12 -4.04
C SER A 98 12.81 -11.53 -4.00
N SER A 99 12.40 -12.37 -4.93
CA SER A 99 12.95 -13.72 -5.13
C SER A 99 14.40 -13.72 -5.67
N ILE A 100 14.89 -12.57 -6.14
CA ILE A 100 16.22 -12.45 -6.73
C ILE A 100 17.28 -12.16 -5.66
N ASP A 101 16.96 -11.32 -4.68
CA ASP A 101 17.94 -10.81 -3.70
C ASP A 101 17.41 -10.71 -2.26
N GLY A 102 16.20 -11.21 -2.00
CA GLY A 102 15.61 -11.30 -0.66
C GLY A 102 15.23 -9.97 -0.02
N GLN A 103 15.33 -8.85 -0.77
CA GLN A 103 15.06 -7.53 -0.23
C GLN A 103 13.56 -7.22 -0.20
N ASN A 104 13.13 -6.51 0.85
CA ASN A 104 11.84 -5.84 0.87
C ASN A 104 11.99 -4.47 0.17
N LEU A 105 11.36 -4.30 -0.98
CA LEU A 105 11.44 -3.06 -1.77
C LEU A 105 10.99 -1.83 -0.96
N ASN A 106 9.96 -1.97 -0.13
CA ASN A 106 9.40 -0.89 0.68
C ASN A 106 10.22 -0.57 1.94
N ARG A 107 11.49 -0.99 2.00
CA ARG A 107 12.41 -0.72 3.12
C ARG A 107 13.76 -0.16 2.66
N ILE A 108 13.92 0.08 1.35
CA ILE A 108 15.23 0.38 0.75
C ILE A 108 15.22 1.60 -0.17
N PHE A 109 14.10 2.32 -0.31
CA PHE A 109 14.11 3.61 -1.03
C PHE A 109 15.08 4.61 -0.36
N PRO A 110 15.81 5.44 -1.13
CA PRO A 110 15.72 5.67 -2.59
C PRO A 110 16.41 4.61 -3.45
N GLY A 111 16.99 3.57 -2.86
CA GLY A 111 17.72 2.54 -3.59
C GLY A 111 19.10 2.99 -4.06
N SER A 112 19.64 2.28 -5.04
CA SER A 112 20.90 2.60 -5.71
C SER A 112 20.98 1.94 -7.08
N ARG A 113 21.33 2.72 -8.12
CA ARG A 113 21.61 2.22 -9.48
C ARG A 113 22.79 1.24 -9.55
N GLU A 114 23.65 1.23 -8.52
CA GLU A 114 24.82 0.37 -8.40
C GLU A 114 24.60 -0.80 -7.42
N GLY A 115 23.41 -0.89 -6.81
CA GLY A 115 23.06 -1.90 -5.82
C GLY A 115 22.62 -3.25 -6.42
N SER A 116 22.07 -4.13 -5.58
CA SER A 116 21.39 -5.34 -6.05
C SER A 116 20.10 -5.01 -6.81
N HIS A 117 19.46 -6.03 -7.39
CA HIS A 117 18.27 -5.85 -8.23
C HIS A 117 17.20 -4.96 -7.60
N SER A 118 16.82 -5.20 -6.35
CA SER A 118 15.77 -4.43 -5.67
C SER A 118 16.20 -2.99 -5.38
N PHE A 119 17.48 -2.74 -5.09
CA PHE A 119 18.01 -1.38 -4.94
C PHE A 119 17.99 -0.62 -6.27
N GLN A 120 18.32 -1.27 -7.38
CA GLN A 120 18.23 -0.67 -8.71
C GLN A 120 16.78 -0.35 -9.08
N LEU A 121 15.85 -1.26 -8.75
CA LEU A 121 14.42 -1.07 -8.95
C LEU A 121 13.88 0.12 -8.14
N ALA A 122 14.22 0.21 -6.84
CA ALA A 122 13.86 1.35 -5.99
C ALA A 122 14.36 2.67 -6.57
N ALA A 123 15.62 2.72 -7.04
CA ALA A 123 16.19 3.92 -7.67
C ALA A 123 15.45 4.31 -8.96
N VAL A 124 15.09 3.33 -9.81
CA VAL A 124 14.30 3.60 -11.02
C VAL A 124 12.93 4.18 -10.67
N ILE A 125 12.22 3.59 -9.70
CA ILE A 125 10.89 4.06 -9.30
C ILE A 125 10.99 5.46 -8.68
N GLY A 126 11.90 5.67 -7.73
CA GLY A 126 12.11 6.99 -7.10
C GLY A 126 12.42 8.09 -8.12
N GLU A 127 13.33 7.84 -9.07
CA GLU A 127 13.64 8.79 -10.14
C GLU A 127 12.43 9.11 -11.04
N LEU A 128 11.53 8.15 -11.27
CA LEU A 128 10.30 8.37 -12.04
C LEU A 128 9.25 9.13 -11.24
N LEU A 129 9.12 8.86 -9.94
CA LEU A 129 8.27 9.62 -9.04
C LEU A 129 8.72 11.08 -9.01
N ALA A 130 10.01 11.34 -8.77
CA ALA A 130 10.59 12.69 -8.77
C ALA A 130 10.35 13.45 -10.08
N LYS A 131 10.32 12.72 -11.20
CA LYS A 131 10.23 13.31 -12.53
C LYS A 131 8.81 13.60 -12.98
N TYR A 132 7.85 12.77 -12.57
CA TYR A 132 6.52 12.75 -13.17
C TYR A 132 5.36 12.83 -12.19
N ALA A 133 5.52 12.48 -10.91
CA ALA A 133 4.40 12.40 -9.99
C ALA A 133 4.18 13.74 -9.26
N ASP A 134 2.96 14.28 -9.38
CA ASP A 134 2.49 15.35 -8.48
C ASP A 134 1.85 14.76 -7.23
N TYR A 135 1.31 13.53 -7.33
CA TYR A 135 0.68 12.78 -6.23
C TYR A 135 0.94 11.28 -6.38
N VAL A 136 0.97 10.55 -5.27
CA VAL A 136 1.18 9.09 -5.26
C VAL A 136 0.10 8.39 -4.44
N ILE A 137 -0.45 7.31 -4.98
CA ILE A 137 -1.32 6.38 -4.25
C ILE A 137 -0.79 4.96 -4.45
N ASP A 138 -0.53 4.28 -3.34
CA ASP A 138 0.08 2.96 -3.30
C ASP A 138 -0.87 1.97 -2.62
N LEU A 139 -1.14 0.83 -3.27
CA LEU A 139 -2.13 -0.15 -2.85
C LEU A 139 -1.48 -1.37 -2.19
N HIS A 140 -1.78 -1.56 -0.91
CA HIS A 140 -1.26 -2.60 -0.04
C HIS A 140 -2.38 -3.45 0.61
N SER A 141 -2.03 -4.64 1.10
CA SER A 141 -2.93 -5.51 1.87
C SER A 141 -2.15 -6.44 2.81
N GLY A 142 -2.86 -7.28 3.58
CA GLY A 142 -2.23 -8.33 4.41
C GLY A 142 -1.55 -9.48 3.64
N GLY A 143 -1.59 -9.46 2.31
CA GLY A 143 -0.98 -10.50 1.48
C GLY A 143 -1.69 -11.85 1.63
N ILE A 144 -0.96 -12.95 1.49
CA ILE A 144 -1.55 -14.31 1.60
C ILE A 144 -1.67 -14.76 3.06
N GLY A 145 -0.81 -14.25 3.95
CA GLY A 145 -0.67 -14.76 5.32
C GLY A 145 -1.38 -13.96 6.40
N ALA A 146 -1.86 -12.75 6.08
CA ALA A 146 -2.53 -11.88 7.03
C ALA A 146 -3.76 -11.20 6.41
N GLU A 147 -4.64 -10.74 7.28
CA GLU A 147 -5.77 -9.87 6.95
C GLU A 147 -5.51 -8.50 7.56
N VAL A 148 -5.95 -7.45 6.88
CA VAL A 148 -5.95 -6.06 7.34
C VAL A 148 -7.34 -5.46 7.08
N PRO A 149 -7.81 -4.50 7.89
CA PRO A 149 -9.06 -3.80 7.64
C PRO A 149 -8.90 -2.82 6.47
N PHE A 150 -9.97 -2.14 6.08
CA PHE A 150 -9.92 -1.08 5.07
C PHE A 150 -9.56 0.26 5.72
N TYR A 151 -8.29 0.68 5.62
CA TYR A 151 -7.79 1.92 6.20
C TYR A 151 -6.69 2.57 5.36
N VAL A 152 -6.30 3.80 5.70
CA VAL A 152 -5.26 4.55 5.00
C VAL A 152 -4.10 4.91 5.91
N ILE A 153 -2.90 4.93 5.35
CA ILE A 153 -1.68 5.39 6.00
C ILE A 153 -1.21 6.66 5.30
N TYR A 154 -0.79 7.66 6.07
CA TYR A 154 0.02 8.76 5.56
C TYR A 154 1.23 9.01 6.48
N LYS A 155 2.31 9.53 5.88
CA LYS A 155 3.53 9.92 6.59
C LYS A 155 3.42 11.38 7.03
N ASP A 156 3.73 11.63 8.29
CA ASP A 156 3.70 12.94 8.93
C ASP A 156 5.13 13.35 9.32
N ASP A 157 5.80 14.06 8.40
CA ASP A 157 7.13 14.64 8.58
C ASP A 157 7.09 16.14 8.96
N GLY A 158 5.88 16.67 9.20
CA GLY A 158 5.63 18.08 9.50
C GLY A 158 5.77 19.04 8.32
N THR A 159 5.93 18.54 7.09
CA THR A 159 5.97 19.37 5.88
C THR A 159 4.57 19.68 5.35
N LYS A 160 4.47 20.69 4.48
CA LYS A 160 3.23 20.99 3.74
C LYS A 160 2.78 19.83 2.85
N THR A 161 3.73 19.02 2.38
CA THR A 161 3.47 17.83 1.57
C THR A 161 2.78 16.76 2.41
N ALA A 162 3.21 16.57 3.67
CA ALA A 162 2.52 15.72 4.63
C ALA A 162 1.14 16.26 5.01
N ASP A 163 0.98 17.58 5.21
CA ASP A 163 -0.35 18.19 5.44
C ASP A 163 -1.31 17.89 4.29
N ARG A 164 -0.83 18.01 3.04
CA ARG A 164 -1.63 17.67 1.86
C ARG A 164 -1.95 16.18 1.80
N SER A 165 -1.02 15.31 2.23
CA SER A 165 -1.26 13.86 2.35
C SER A 165 -2.34 13.54 3.37
N LYS A 166 -2.34 14.23 4.53
CA LYS A 166 -3.39 14.14 5.54
C LYS A 166 -4.77 14.54 4.99
N GLU A 167 -4.84 15.61 4.19
CA GLU A 167 -6.07 16.02 3.54
C GLU A 167 -6.59 14.97 2.56
N LEU A 168 -5.70 14.37 1.77
CA LEU A 168 -6.04 13.32 0.80
C LEU A 168 -6.47 12.03 1.50
N ALA A 169 -5.87 11.67 2.64
CA ALA A 169 -6.25 10.51 3.45
C ALA A 169 -7.72 10.55 3.89
N LYS A 170 -8.29 11.75 4.06
CA LYS A 170 -9.73 11.93 4.37
C LYS A 170 -10.65 11.80 3.16
N ARG A 171 -10.13 11.44 1.98
CA ARG A 171 -10.86 11.48 0.69
C ARG A 171 -10.86 10.15 -0.05
N VAL A 172 -10.40 9.08 0.60
CA VAL A 172 -10.24 7.75 -0.01
C VAL A 172 -11.27 6.73 0.46
N GLY A 173 -12.37 7.19 1.08
CA GLY A 173 -13.50 6.33 1.44
C GLY A 173 -13.34 5.53 2.74
N VAL A 174 -12.24 5.69 3.45
CA VAL A 174 -11.96 5.03 4.73
C VAL A 174 -12.46 5.83 5.93
N ASP A 175 -12.70 5.18 7.06
CA ASP A 175 -13.03 5.81 8.34
C ASP A 175 -11.85 5.84 9.33
N THR A 176 -10.77 5.12 9.04
CA THR A 176 -9.61 4.98 9.91
C THR A 176 -8.35 5.44 9.19
N ILE A 177 -7.57 6.29 9.86
CA ILE A 177 -6.35 6.92 9.32
C ILE A 177 -5.18 6.63 10.27
N TRP A 178 -4.18 5.92 9.77
CA TRP A 178 -2.90 5.74 10.46
C TRP A 178 -1.96 6.90 10.13
N ARG A 179 -1.73 7.75 11.13
CA ARG A 179 -0.73 8.81 11.10
C ARG A 179 0.62 8.24 11.54
N VAL A 180 1.61 8.28 10.66
CA VAL A 180 2.95 7.77 10.96
C VAL A 180 3.94 8.92 11.04
N GLN A 181 4.37 9.28 12.26
CA GLN A 181 5.40 10.30 12.48
C GLN A 181 6.78 9.77 12.05
N GLU A 182 7.55 10.58 11.31
CA GLU A 182 8.84 10.17 10.74
C GLU A 182 10.02 10.24 11.74
N ALA A 183 9.86 9.61 12.91
CA ALA A 183 10.94 9.45 13.91
C ALA A 183 11.24 7.98 14.28
N ALA A 184 10.53 7.00 13.71
CA ALA A 184 10.66 5.60 14.12
C ALA A 184 10.88 4.66 12.93
N GLY A 185 12.14 4.45 12.53
CA GLY A 185 12.64 3.18 11.94
C GLY A 185 12.02 2.64 10.65
N MET A 186 10.98 3.28 10.09
CA MET A 186 10.30 2.92 8.84
C MET A 186 10.74 3.82 7.69
N GLY A 187 12.03 4.17 7.66
CA GLY A 187 12.64 4.83 6.51
C GLY A 187 12.68 3.91 5.29
N GLY A 188 12.71 4.50 4.10
CA GLY A 188 12.84 3.77 2.84
C GLY A 188 11.57 3.11 2.33
N THR A 189 10.39 3.60 2.74
CA THR A 189 9.13 3.30 2.06
C THR A 189 8.93 4.20 0.83
N VAL A 190 8.11 3.77 -0.13
CA VAL A 190 7.79 4.59 -1.30
C VAL A 190 7.06 5.88 -0.93
N THR A 191 6.22 5.85 0.11
CA THR A 191 5.52 7.03 0.62
C THR A 191 6.47 8.05 1.26
N ALA A 192 7.49 7.59 1.98
CA ALA A 192 8.54 8.46 2.50
C ALA A 192 9.36 9.07 1.34
N GLU A 193 9.71 8.27 0.32
CA GLU A 193 10.39 8.78 -0.86
C GLU A 193 9.56 9.80 -1.64
N SER A 194 8.24 9.58 -1.74
CA SER A 194 7.31 10.50 -2.40
C SER A 194 7.30 11.87 -1.71
N LEU A 195 7.31 11.91 -0.36
CA LEU A 195 7.41 13.17 0.37
C LEU A 195 8.74 13.91 0.11
N ARG A 196 9.86 13.18 -0.04
CA ARG A 196 11.16 13.76 -0.40
C ARG A 196 11.17 14.39 -1.80
N HIS A 197 10.23 14.00 -2.65
CA HIS A 197 10.00 14.57 -3.97
C HIS A 197 8.86 15.60 -4.01
N GLU A 198 8.39 16.04 -2.85
CA GLU A 198 7.27 16.98 -2.71
C GLU A 198 5.96 16.49 -3.34
N ALA A 199 5.80 15.15 -3.47
CA ALA A 199 4.59 14.50 -3.97
C ALA A 199 3.76 13.95 -2.79
N PRO A 200 2.61 14.57 -2.44
CA PRO A 200 1.74 14.06 -1.39
C PRO A 200 1.26 12.64 -1.71
N SER A 201 1.28 11.79 -0.70
CA SER A 201 1.08 10.35 -0.90
C SER A 201 0.25 9.69 0.21
N VAL A 202 -0.46 8.64 -0.17
CA VAL A 202 -1.19 7.76 0.77
C VAL A 202 -0.98 6.31 0.40
N THR A 203 -0.96 5.44 1.41
CA THR A 203 -1.02 3.98 1.24
C THR A 203 -2.40 3.50 1.65
N ILE A 204 -3.06 2.73 0.79
CA ILE A 204 -4.33 2.07 1.12
C ILE A 204 -4.03 0.65 1.57
N GLU A 205 -4.56 0.26 2.72
CA GLU A 205 -4.54 -1.11 3.22
C GLU A 205 -5.96 -1.70 3.12
N CYS A 206 -6.10 -2.86 2.49
CA CYS A 206 -7.42 -3.50 2.32
C CYS A 206 -7.31 -5.02 2.13
N GLY A 207 -7.89 -5.78 3.05
CA GLY A 207 -8.08 -7.23 2.89
C GLY A 207 -6.81 -8.03 3.14
N GLY A 208 -6.52 -8.99 2.26
CA GLY A 208 -5.52 -10.04 2.52
C GLY A 208 -6.18 -11.40 2.67
N GLY A 209 -5.40 -12.45 2.86
CA GLY A 209 -5.84 -13.83 2.76
C GLY A 209 -6.49 -14.10 1.40
N THR A 210 -7.83 -14.10 1.37
CA THR A 210 -8.63 -14.21 0.14
C THR A 210 -9.15 -12.85 -0.30
N PHE A 211 -8.80 -12.44 -1.52
CA PHE A 211 -9.33 -11.23 -2.12
C PHE A 211 -10.81 -11.39 -2.51
N THR A 212 -11.67 -10.45 -2.09
CA THR A 212 -13.13 -10.50 -2.30
C THR A 212 -13.61 -9.39 -3.23
N GLU A 213 -14.85 -9.50 -3.73
CA GLU A 213 -15.47 -8.43 -4.51
C GLU A 213 -15.62 -7.14 -3.68
N GLN A 214 -15.87 -7.25 -2.38
CA GLN A 214 -15.93 -6.07 -1.51
C GLN A 214 -14.57 -5.36 -1.45
N HIS A 215 -13.48 -6.10 -1.30
CA HIS A 215 -12.13 -5.51 -1.33
C HIS A 215 -11.83 -4.79 -2.65
N LEU A 216 -12.30 -5.32 -3.79
CA LEU A 216 -12.21 -4.63 -5.08
C LEU A 216 -12.98 -3.31 -5.06
N GLN A 217 -14.23 -3.31 -4.57
CA GLN A 217 -15.03 -2.07 -4.50
C GLN A 217 -14.43 -1.03 -3.55
N ASP A 218 -13.82 -1.47 -2.44
CA ASP A 218 -13.13 -0.60 -1.49
C ASP A 218 -11.91 0.08 -2.13
N TYR A 219 -11.03 -0.69 -2.79
CA TYR A 219 -9.91 -0.12 -3.54
C TYR A 219 -10.38 0.84 -4.64
N LEU A 220 -11.40 0.46 -5.42
CA LEU A 220 -11.92 1.33 -6.47
C LEU A 220 -12.53 2.62 -5.91
N THR A 221 -13.11 2.57 -4.71
CA THR A 221 -13.59 3.75 -3.98
C THR A 221 -12.41 4.66 -3.58
N SER A 222 -11.33 4.09 -3.04
CA SER A 222 -10.12 4.86 -2.71
C SER A 222 -9.47 5.49 -3.92
N ILE A 223 -9.30 4.73 -5.01
CA ILE A 223 -8.70 5.24 -6.25
C ILE A 223 -9.55 6.39 -6.80
N ARG A 224 -10.86 6.20 -6.95
CA ARG A 224 -11.76 7.26 -7.46
C ARG A 224 -11.74 8.50 -6.57
N GLY A 225 -11.86 8.31 -5.26
CA GLY A 225 -11.84 9.40 -4.30
C GLY A 225 -10.54 10.20 -4.32
N PHE A 226 -9.40 9.51 -4.41
CA PHE A 226 -8.09 10.16 -4.54
C PHE A 226 -7.97 10.97 -5.83
N MET A 227 -8.41 10.41 -6.97
CA MET A 227 -8.39 11.11 -8.26
C MET A 227 -9.33 12.32 -8.28
N GLN A 228 -10.46 12.27 -7.58
CA GLN A 228 -11.36 13.42 -7.42
C GLN A 228 -10.75 14.49 -6.52
N ALA A 229 -10.13 14.10 -5.40
CA ALA A 229 -9.53 15.03 -4.44
C ALA A 229 -8.29 15.77 -5.00
N THR A 230 -7.60 15.16 -5.96
CA THR A 230 -6.48 15.75 -6.72
C THR A 230 -6.95 16.54 -7.94
N GLY A 231 -8.24 16.47 -8.30
CA GLY A 231 -8.83 17.17 -9.45
C GLY A 231 -8.58 16.49 -10.80
N VAL A 232 -8.00 15.28 -10.81
CA VAL A 232 -7.78 14.50 -12.04
C VAL A 232 -9.09 13.97 -12.61
N LEU A 233 -9.98 13.49 -11.73
CA LEU A 233 -11.33 13.10 -12.08
C LEU A 233 -12.34 14.16 -11.61
N PRO A 234 -13.43 14.39 -12.37
CA PRO A 234 -14.51 15.25 -11.91
C PRO A 234 -15.34 14.59 -10.80
N GLY A 235 -16.04 15.41 -10.03
CA GLY A 235 -16.94 14.99 -8.96
C GLY A 235 -16.37 15.29 -7.58
N GLU A 236 -17.12 14.91 -6.56
CA GLU A 236 -16.76 15.13 -5.16
C GLU A 236 -16.17 13.86 -4.56
N ALA A 237 -14.99 13.99 -3.97
CA ALA A 237 -14.35 12.89 -3.27
C ALA A 237 -15.13 12.55 -1.98
N PRO A 238 -15.21 11.26 -1.60
CA PRO A 238 -15.97 10.82 -0.44
C PRO A 238 -15.45 11.47 0.86
N VAL A 239 -16.36 11.65 1.82
CA VAL A 239 -16.06 12.19 3.15
C VAL A 239 -16.85 11.39 4.18
N GLN A 240 -16.18 10.99 5.25
CA GLN A 240 -16.83 10.37 6.40
C GLN A 240 -17.20 11.41 7.45
N GLY A 241 -18.30 11.18 8.18
CA GLY A 241 -18.72 12.06 9.28
C GLY A 241 -17.81 11.99 10.51
N ARG A 242 -16.99 10.94 10.61
CA ARG A 242 -16.01 10.74 11.68
C ARG A 242 -14.81 9.95 11.16
N TYR A 243 -13.62 10.30 11.61
CA TYR A 243 -12.39 9.54 11.41
C TYR A 243 -11.82 9.08 12.75
N THR A 244 -11.36 7.83 12.80
CA THR A 244 -10.51 7.31 13.88
C THR A 244 -9.05 7.52 13.47
N ILE A 245 -8.32 8.32 14.24
CA ILE A 245 -6.89 8.54 14.03
C ILE A 245 -6.14 7.57 14.93
N ILE A 246 -5.33 6.71 14.31
CA ILE A 246 -4.45 5.77 15.01
C ILE A 246 -3.00 6.18 14.75
N SER A 247 -2.12 5.94 15.73
CA SER A 247 -0.75 6.43 15.71
C SER A 247 0.14 5.64 16.65
N GLY A 248 1.42 5.53 16.30
CA GLY A 248 2.34 4.64 16.99
C GLY A 248 2.07 3.17 16.67
N GLY A 249 1.94 2.33 17.69
CA GLY A 249 1.79 0.88 17.56
C GLY A 249 3.13 0.16 17.35
N SER A 250 3.10 -1.16 17.51
CA SER A 250 4.22 -2.00 17.08
C SER A 250 3.74 -3.39 16.67
N PHE A 251 4.59 -4.09 15.94
CA PHE A 251 4.38 -5.48 15.58
C PHE A 251 4.39 -6.36 16.83
N ILE A 252 3.35 -7.17 16.98
CA ILE A 252 3.28 -8.19 18.02
C ILE A 252 3.88 -9.48 17.45
N HIS A 253 4.85 -10.03 18.16
CA HIS A 253 5.52 -11.26 17.80
C HIS A 253 5.07 -12.41 18.69
N ASN A 254 4.85 -13.58 18.10
CA ASN A 254 4.61 -14.81 18.87
C ASN A 254 5.94 -15.37 19.40
N ARG A 255 5.89 -16.05 20.54
CA ARG A 255 7.04 -16.71 21.18
C ARG A 255 7.12 -18.19 20.81
N GLU A 256 5.97 -18.83 20.64
CA GLU A 256 5.88 -20.26 20.31
C GLU A 256 5.39 -20.46 18.87
N GLY A 257 5.95 -21.45 18.18
CA GLY A 257 5.51 -21.83 16.85
C GLY A 257 4.22 -22.66 16.87
N GLY A 258 3.37 -22.51 15.85
CA GLY A 258 2.13 -23.26 15.78
C GLY A 258 1.16 -22.74 14.71
N LEU A 259 -0.11 -23.13 14.83
CA LEU A 259 -1.19 -22.62 14.01
C LEU A 259 -1.85 -21.44 14.72
N PHE A 260 -1.95 -20.30 14.02
CA PHE A 260 -2.56 -19.08 14.57
C PHE A 260 -4.10 -19.21 14.63
N VAL A 261 -4.70 -19.00 15.80
CA VAL A 261 -6.16 -19.03 15.97
C VAL A 261 -6.63 -17.65 16.42
N PRO A 262 -7.28 -16.86 15.53
CA PRO A 262 -7.76 -15.53 15.87
C PRO A 262 -8.94 -15.60 16.85
N LEU A 263 -8.94 -14.66 17.79
CA LEU A 263 -9.97 -14.46 18.82
C LEU A 263 -10.64 -13.07 18.72
N CYS A 264 -10.14 -12.22 17.82
CA CYS A 264 -10.75 -10.96 17.42
C CYS A 264 -10.77 -10.85 15.88
N GLU A 265 -11.40 -9.79 15.37
CA GLU A 265 -11.38 -9.44 13.95
C GLU A 265 -10.45 -8.24 13.71
N VAL A 266 -9.99 -8.09 12.46
CA VAL A 266 -9.31 -6.86 12.06
C VAL A 266 -10.27 -5.68 12.13
N GLY A 267 -9.79 -4.52 12.58
CA GLY A 267 -10.59 -3.33 12.79
C GLY A 267 -11.25 -3.22 14.17
N ASP A 268 -11.21 -4.28 14.99
CA ASP A 268 -11.61 -4.19 16.39
C ASP A 268 -10.75 -3.17 17.14
N ILE A 269 -11.36 -2.44 18.10
CA ILE A 269 -10.64 -1.64 19.09
C ILE A 269 -10.66 -2.40 20.41
N LEU A 270 -9.50 -2.87 20.85
CA LEU A 270 -9.35 -3.71 22.03
C LEU A 270 -8.65 -2.96 23.18
N PRO A 271 -9.10 -3.13 24.44
CA PRO A 271 -8.38 -2.60 25.60
C PRO A 271 -7.14 -3.46 25.89
N LYS A 272 -6.28 -2.97 26.79
CA LYS A 272 -5.09 -3.69 27.24
C LYS A 272 -5.43 -5.03 27.88
N GLY A 273 -4.70 -6.06 27.47
CA GLY A 273 -4.85 -7.44 27.96
C GLY A 273 -6.01 -8.21 27.31
N ALA A 274 -6.79 -7.60 26.42
CA ALA A 274 -7.80 -8.33 25.66
C ALA A 274 -7.15 -9.35 24.71
N PRO A 275 -7.77 -10.52 24.49
CA PRO A 275 -7.23 -11.55 23.62
C PRO A 275 -7.32 -11.16 22.14
N ILE A 276 -6.20 -11.30 21.43
CA ILE A 276 -6.12 -11.15 19.98
C ILE A 276 -6.17 -12.53 19.32
N ALA A 277 -5.37 -13.47 19.83
CA ALA A 277 -5.26 -14.80 19.27
C ALA A 277 -4.68 -15.80 20.28
N ARG A 278 -4.63 -17.07 19.87
CA ARG A 278 -3.81 -18.10 20.51
C ARG A 278 -3.03 -18.90 19.48
N MET A 279 -1.89 -19.43 19.86
CA MET A 279 -1.13 -20.41 19.09
C MET A 279 -1.49 -21.80 19.57
N ILE A 280 -1.81 -22.70 18.64
CA ILE A 280 -1.99 -24.13 18.95
C ILE A 280 -0.91 -24.97 18.29
N ASP A 281 -0.46 -26.02 18.96
CA ASP A 281 0.44 -27.00 18.37
C ASP A 281 -0.31 -27.98 17.44
N LEU A 282 0.39 -29.00 16.94
CA LEU A 282 -0.18 -30.00 16.04
C LEU A 282 -1.06 -31.05 16.75
N PHE A 283 -1.09 -31.06 18.09
CA PHE A 283 -2.02 -31.85 18.90
C PHE A 283 -3.27 -31.04 19.27
N GLY A 284 -3.30 -29.74 18.98
CA GLY A 284 -4.39 -28.83 19.27
C GLY A 284 -4.31 -28.20 20.66
N GLU A 285 -3.19 -28.36 21.37
CA GLU A 285 -2.97 -27.74 22.67
C GLU A 285 -2.57 -26.27 22.47
N THR A 286 -3.14 -25.37 23.27
CA THR A 286 -2.72 -23.97 23.28
C THR A 286 -1.32 -23.85 23.87
N VAL A 287 -0.37 -23.36 23.08
CA VAL A 287 1.03 -23.14 23.50
C VAL A 287 1.32 -21.69 23.87
N GLU A 288 0.51 -20.75 23.38
CA GLU A 288 0.65 -19.32 23.68
C GLU A 288 -0.69 -18.58 23.54
N GLU A 289 -0.94 -17.62 24.42
CA GLU A 289 -2.01 -16.61 24.27
C GLU A 289 -1.39 -15.28 23.86
N ILE A 290 -1.93 -14.66 22.82
CA ILE A 290 -1.50 -13.37 22.29
C ILE A 290 -2.55 -12.33 22.69
N ASN A 291 -2.16 -11.43 23.58
CA ASN A 291 -3.03 -10.39 24.13
C ASN A 291 -2.56 -9.00 23.68
N ASN A 292 -3.49 -8.05 23.58
CA ASN A 292 -3.16 -6.66 23.26
C ASN A 292 -2.26 -6.05 24.35
N PRO A 293 -1.02 -5.61 24.03
CA PRO A 293 -0.11 -5.06 25.03
C PRO A 293 -0.36 -3.56 25.32
N TYR A 294 -1.16 -2.90 24.50
CA TYR A 294 -1.43 -1.45 24.55
C TYR A 294 -2.78 -1.15 25.16
N ASP A 295 -3.01 0.11 25.51
CA ASP A 295 -4.37 0.61 25.80
C ASP A 295 -5.24 0.55 24.51
N ASP A 296 -6.44 1.12 24.52
CA ASP A 296 -7.41 1.03 23.42
C ASP A 296 -6.75 1.15 22.03
N SER A 297 -6.61 0.00 21.36
CA SER A 297 -5.83 -0.14 20.13
C SER A 297 -6.63 -0.81 19.05
N TYR A 298 -6.53 -0.23 17.86
CA TYR A 298 -7.07 -0.73 16.62
C TYR A 298 -6.24 -1.92 16.13
N ILE A 299 -6.87 -3.05 15.85
CA ILE A 299 -6.22 -4.23 15.31
C ILE A 299 -6.07 -4.07 13.79
N ALA A 300 -4.90 -3.61 13.38
CA ALA A 300 -4.60 -3.25 11.98
C ALA A 300 -4.17 -4.44 11.13
N ALA A 301 -3.68 -5.52 11.75
CA ALA A 301 -3.37 -6.76 11.04
C ALA A 301 -3.42 -7.96 11.99
N ILE A 302 -3.84 -9.12 11.48
CA ILE A 302 -3.65 -10.42 12.14
C ILE A 302 -3.33 -11.48 11.10
N ARG A 303 -2.64 -12.55 11.50
CA ARG A 303 -2.47 -13.73 10.65
C ARG A 303 -3.82 -14.37 10.31
N CYS A 304 -3.91 -14.95 9.12
CA CYS A 304 -5.08 -15.74 8.72
C CYS A 304 -5.30 -16.93 9.68
N ARG A 305 -6.55 -17.36 9.84
CA ARG A 305 -6.89 -18.52 10.67
C ARG A 305 -6.12 -19.77 10.22
N PHE A 306 -5.48 -20.42 11.19
CA PHE A 306 -4.60 -21.57 11.04
C PHE A 306 -3.36 -21.35 10.18
N TYR A 307 -2.95 -20.09 9.96
CA TYR A 307 -1.70 -19.82 9.26
C TYR A 307 -0.52 -20.37 10.09
N PRO A 308 0.34 -21.24 9.52
CA PRO A 308 1.52 -21.74 10.21
C PRO A 308 2.49 -20.59 10.47
N THR A 309 2.86 -20.41 11.73
CA THR A 309 3.69 -19.28 12.15
C THR A 309 4.85 -19.79 13.01
N HIS A 310 6.08 -19.42 12.67
CA HIS A 310 7.25 -19.78 13.47
C HIS A 310 7.37 -18.88 14.69
N ALA A 311 8.05 -19.35 15.74
CA ALA A 311 8.44 -18.52 16.87
C ALA A 311 9.19 -17.26 16.39
N GLY A 312 8.83 -16.09 16.93
CA GLY A 312 9.44 -14.80 16.63
C GLY A 312 8.91 -14.11 15.37
N GLU A 313 7.94 -14.68 14.66
CA GLU A 313 7.30 -13.99 13.55
C GLU A 313 6.30 -12.93 14.02
N ILE A 314 5.99 -11.98 13.15
CA ILE A 314 4.90 -11.02 13.38
C ILE A 314 3.58 -11.77 13.24
N CYS A 315 2.73 -11.70 14.25
CA CYS A 315 1.43 -12.38 14.25
C CYS A 315 0.23 -11.42 14.27
N ALA A 316 0.42 -10.19 14.75
CA ALA A 316 -0.59 -9.15 14.77
C ALA A 316 0.03 -7.75 14.79
N GLU A 317 -0.78 -6.74 14.46
CA GLU A 317 -0.46 -5.34 14.58
C GLU A 317 -1.59 -4.64 15.34
N ALA A 318 -1.24 -4.01 16.45
CA ALA A 318 -2.16 -3.23 17.28
C ALA A 318 -1.65 -1.79 17.38
N ILE A 319 -2.51 -0.85 17.03
CA ILE A 319 -2.15 0.56 16.90
C ILE A 319 -3.05 1.39 17.82
N PRO A 320 -2.49 2.09 18.82
CA PRO A 320 -3.28 2.93 19.73
C PRO A 320 -4.15 3.95 19.00
N VAL A 321 -5.38 4.12 19.51
CA VAL A 321 -6.27 5.18 19.08
C VAL A 321 -5.76 6.50 19.65
N GLU A 322 -5.35 7.41 18.77
CA GLU A 322 -4.88 8.75 19.14
C GLU A 322 -6.07 9.69 19.39
N SER A 323 -7.05 9.68 18.49
CA SER A 323 -8.21 10.56 18.60
C SER A 323 -9.35 10.14 17.66
N HIS A 324 -10.52 10.77 17.86
CA HIS A 324 -11.60 10.75 16.87
C HIS A 324 -11.85 12.17 16.37
N GLU A 325 -11.72 12.39 15.06
CA GLU A 325 -12.01 13.66 14.41
C GLU A 325 -13.41 13.60 13.81
N ARG A 326 -14.24 14.64 14.00
CA ARG A 326 -15.53 14.79 13.31
C ARG A 326 -15.39 15.83 12.20
N VAL A 327 -16.10 15.61 11.10
CA VAL A 327 -16.19 16.57 9.99
C VAL A 327 -17.31 17.57 10.22
#